data_AF-A0A2N5WBQ5-F1
#
_entry.id   AF-A0A2N5WBQ5-F1
#
_cell.length_a   1.000
_cell.length_b   1.000
_cell.length_c   1.000
_cell.angle_alpha   90.00
_cell.angle_beta   90.00
_cell.angle_gamma   90.00
#
_symmetry.space_group_name_H-M   'P 1'
#
loop_
_entity.id
_entity.type
_entity.pdbx_description
1 polymer ?
#
loop_
_entity_poly.entity_id
_entity_poly.type
_entity_poly.pdbx_seq_one_letter_code
_entity_poly.pdbx_strand_id
1 'polypeptide(L)'
;MGLKFVDVASHQGNYVVGSSGEEGVIVKATQGTGYLNPYLDYVAQQAISKGVPWGIYHYAAGGDANAEADYFIKAVQGYLNGSNPPNLILDWEEYQNSAYQNGGWAETFLKRLKDKTGIQGGIYGNSDDLSQMTQWVVDNAWVWFAGYPYAAGTTSMIQDWSYPDFPYSSGKFKTITGWQFSSQPLDKSVFYLDTEGWTKLSGSDNANQNNKNKTEDKGDITMFLIRGLDANRKPKHWFISNGLDVNHVNTTRMLAEYQNKGARMNLPTSTMYMTEIEDEFHVKIDAKTGAVTKK
;
A
#
# COMPACT_ATOMS: atom_id res chain seq x y z
N MET A 1 1.41 -22.90 -7.54
CA MET A 1 2.50 -22.01 -8.00
C MET A 1 2.37 -20.75 -7.15
N GLY A 2 3.45 -20.29 -6.52
CA GLY A 2 3.40 -19.14 -5.61
C GLY A 2 4.12 -17.93 -6.21
N LEU A 3 3.69 -16.73 -5.81
CA LEU A 3 4.33 -15.48 -6.23
C LEU A 3 5.70 -15.32 -5.59
N LYS A 4 6.69 -14.97 -6.41
CA LYS A 4 8.04 -14.63 -5.97
C LYS A 4 8.10 -13.19 -5.50
N PHE A 5 8.56 -12.99 -4.28
CA PHE A 5 8.74 -11.66 -3.69
C PHE A 5 10.18 -11.47 -3.23
N VAL A 6 10.63 -10.22 -3.30
CA VAL A 6 11.72 -9.76 -2.44
C VAL A 6 11.16 -8.79 -1.42
N ASP A 7 11.85 -8.65 -0.30
CA ASP A 7 11.64 -7.53 0.60
C ASP A 7 12.90 -6.66 0.72
N VAL A 8 12.68 -5.36 0.87
CA VAL A 8 13.74 -4.35 0.82
C VAL A 8 13.56 -3.28 1.88
N ALA A 9 14.69 -2.75 2.34
CA ALA A 9 14.77 -1.62 3.25
C ALA A 9 15.74 -0.58 2.69
N SER A 10 16.12 0.39 3.51
CA SER A 10 17.14 1.39 3.14
C SER A 10 18.52 0.76 2.84
N HIS A 11 18.78 -0.47 3.30
CA HIS A 11 20.00 -1.23 3.01
C HIS A 11 20.20 -1.50 1.52
N GLN A 12 19.12 -1.63 0.74
CA GLN A 12 19.16 -1.89 -0.71
C GLN A 12 19.18 -0.60 -1.54
N GLY A 13 18.97 0.57 -0.93
CA GLY A 13 19.01 1.86 -1.60
C GLY A 13 17.99 1.99 -2.73
N ASN A 14 18.46 2.41 -3.92
CA ASN A 14 17.64 2.57 -5.13
C ASN A 14 17.32 1.22 -5.78
N TYR A 15 16.66 0.31 -5.05
CA TYR A 15 16.29 -1.00 -5.57
C TYR A 15 15.33 -0.91 -6.77
N VAL A 16 15.66 -1.60 -7.86
CA VAL A 16 14.82 -1.63 -9.08
C VAL A 16 13.88 -2.83 -9.00
N VAL A 17 12.57 -2.59 -8.89
CA VAL A 17 11.56 -3.64 -8.77
C VAL A 17 11.60 -4.58 -9.98
N GLY A 18 11.66 -5.88 -9.76
CA GLY A 18 11.77 -6.92 -10.80
C GLY A 18 13.22 -7.24 -11.22
N SER A 19 14.22 -6.54 -10.71
CA SER A 19 15.62 -6.76 -11.10
C SER A 19 16.21 -8.08 -10.62
N SER A 20 15.56 -8.76 -9.66
CA SER A 20 15.95 -10.07 -9.12
C SER A 20 15.09 -11.22 -9.66
N GLY A 21 14.23 -10.95 -10.65
CA GLY A 21 13.30 -11.93 -11.22
C GLY A 21 12.10 -12.26 -10.31
N GLU A 22 11.82 -11.38 -9.36
CA GLU A 22 10.61 -11.40 -8.52
C GLU A 22 9.38 -10.90 -9.28
N GLU A 23 8.21 -11.29 -8.78
CA GLU A 23 6.89 -10.92 -9.29
C GLU A 23 6.21 -9.85 -8.41
N GLY A 24 6.71 -9.61 -7.20
CA GLY A 24 6.24 -8.59 -6.29
C GLY A 24 7.31 -8.12 -5.31
N VAL A 25 7.03 -7.05 -4.57
CA VAL A 25 7.98 -6.45 -3.62
C VAL A 25 7.32 -6.05 -2.31
N ILE A 26 7.98 -6.27 -1.18
CA ILE A 26 7.60 -5.69 0.11
C ILE A 26 8.67 -4.67 0.53
N VAL A 27 8.27 -3.49 1.01
CA VAL A 27 9.23 -2.43 1.39
C VAL A 27 9.05 -1.99 2.85
N LYS A 28 10.14 -1.84 3.59
CA LYS A 28 10.12 -1.21 4.92
C LYS A 28 9.59 0.21 4.80
N ALA A 29 8.55 0.56 5.55
CA ALA A 29 8.14 1.97 5.68
C ALA A 29 8.70 2.60 6.94
N THR A 30 8.42 2.02 8.10
CA THR A 30 8.68 2.68 9.38
C THR A 30 9.27 1.75 10.42
N GLN A 31 9.87 2.34 11.45
CA GLN A 31 10.30 1.66 12.67
C GLN A 31 10.10 2.60 13.86
N GLY A 32 9.43 2.12 14.90
CA GLY A 32 9.05 2.99 16.01
C GLY A 32 8.17 4.15 15.55
N THR A 33 8.29 5.28 16.24
CA THR A 33 7.54 6.52 15.94
C THR A 33 8.40 7.61 15.29
N GLY A 34 9.63 7.28 14.89
CA GLY A 34 10.63 8.26 14.46
C GLY A 34 11.32 7.96 13.14
N TYR A 35 11.39 6.71 12.71
CA TYR A 35 12.09 6.34 11.47
C TYR A 35 11.11 6.12 10.32
N LEU A 36 11.36 6.82 9.21
CA LEU A 36 10.74 6.60 7.91
C LEU A 36 11.82 6.22 6.90
N ASN A 37 11.63 5.12 6.18
CA ASN A 37 12.55 4.67 5.15
C ASN A 37 12.58 5.69 3.99
N PRO A 38 13.75 6.29 3.69
CA PRO A 38 13.86 7.28 2.61
C PRO A 38 13.61 6.69 1.21
N TYR A 39 13.68 5.37 1.04
CA TYR A 39 13.45 4.68 -0.23
C TYR A 39 12.04 4.11 -0.39
N LEU A 40 11.15 4.31 0.59
CA LEU A 40 9.78 3.80 0.56
C LEU A 40 9.04 4.23 -0.72
N ASP A 41 8.98 5.53 -1.00
CA ASP A 41 8.25 6.06 -2.15
C ASP A 41 8.89 5.59 -3.47
N TYR A 42 10.22 5.55 -3.55
CA TYR A 42 10.93 5.08 -4.75
C TYR A 42 10.54 3.65 -5.14
N VAL A 43 10.42 2.73 -4.17
CA VAL A 43 10.01 1.35 -4.42
C VAL A 43 8.49 1.27 -4.66
N ALA A 44 7.69 1.99 -3.87
CA ALA A 44 6.23 2.00 -3.99
C ALA A 44 5.76 2.48 -5.37
N GLN A 45 6.31 3.59 -5.88
CA GLN A 45 5.93 4.11 -7.20
C GLN A 45 6.28 3.15 -8.34
N GLN A 46 7.39 2.41 -8.23
CA GLN A 46 7.71 1.36 -9.20
C GLN A 46 6.70 0.21 -9.15
N ALA A 47 6.32 -0.24 -7.95
CA ALA A 47 5.33 -1.31 -7.81
C ALA A 47 3.95 -0.90 -8.36
N ILE A 48 3.50 0.31 -8.00
CA ILE A 48 2.24 0.90 -8.48
C ILE A 48 2.25 1.03 -10.00
N SER A 49 3.29 1.65 -10.59
CA SER A 49 3.37 1.88 -12.03
C SER A 49 3.48 0.60 -12.86
N LYS A 50 4.12 -0.44 -12.32
CA LYS A 50 4.21 -1.76 -12.96
C LYS A 50 2.97 -2.62 -12.74
N GLY A 51 2.08 -2.23 -11.82
CA GLY A 51 0.90 -3.02 -11.45
C GLY A 51 1.24 -4.37 -10.81
N VAL A 52 2.42 -4.49 -10.20
CA VAL A 52 2.84 -5.74 -9.55
C VAL A 52 2.29 -5.82 -8.12
N PRO A 53 2.01 -7.03 -7.61
CA PRO A 53 1.75 -7.27 -6.20
C PRO A 53 2.81 -6.62 -5.30
N TRP A 54 2.38 -5.91 -4.25
CA TRP A 54 3.32 -5.31 -3.31
C TRP A 54 2.77 -5.17 -1.90
N GLY A 55 3.67 -4.95 -0.95
CA GLY A 55 3.37 -4.74 0.46
C GLY A 55 4.30 -3.73 1.10
N ILE A 56 3.95 -3.33 2.31
CA ILE A 56 4.73 -2.43 3.14
C ILE A 56 4.74 -2.95 4.57
N TYR A 57 5.92 -2.96 5.20
CA TYR A 57 6.04 -3.39 6.59
C TYR A 57 6.46 -2.27 7.55
N HIS A 58 6.05 -2.43 8.79
CA HIS A 58 6.52 -1.69 9.95
C HIS A 58 7.37 -2.61 10.83
N TYR A 59 8.60 -2.20 11.15
CA TYR A 59 9.46 -2.91 12.09
C TYR A 59 9.15 -2.48 13.52
N ALA A 60 8.70 -3.40 14.38
CA ALA A 60 8.35 -3.09 15.76
C ALA A 60 9.58 -2.58 16.54
N ALA A 61 9.53 -1.36 17.07
CA ALA A 61 10.55 -0.88 18.00
C ALA A 61 10.20 -1.21 19.47
N GLY A 62 8.92 -1.50 19.73
CA GLY A 62 8.44 -1.96 21.03
C GLY A 62 8.13 -0.84 22.03
N GLY A 63 7.87 0.37 21.55
CA GLY A 63 7.30 1.48 22.32
C GLY A 63 5.81 1.28 22.56
N ASP A 64 5.00 2.34 22.42
CA ASP A 64 3.54 2.20 22.49
C ASP A 64 2.97 1.64 21.17
N ALA A 65 2.29 0.49 21.23
CA ALA A 65 1.76 -0.21 20.06
C ALA A 65 0.76 0.63 19.24
N ASN A 66 -0.07 1.45 19.90
CA ASN A 66 -1.02 2.30 19.20
C ASN A 66 -0.32 3.45 18.50
N ALA A 67 0.70 4.04 19.13
CA ALA A 67 1.49 5.13 18.58
C ALA A 67 2.32 4.67 17.37
N GLU A 68 2.93 3.47 17.44
CA GLU A 68 3.64 2.88 16.30
C GLU A 68 2.70 2.56 15.14
N ALA A 69 1.52 2.00 15.42
CA ALA A 69 0.49 1.77 14.39
C ALA A 69 0.01 3.08 13.77
N ASP A 70 -0.31 4.11 14.56
CA ASP A 70 -0.75 5.42 14.06
C ASP A 70 0.34 6.10 13.23
N TYR A 71 1.61 5.98 13.63
CA TYR A 71 2.75 6.49 12.86
C TYR A 71 2.90 5.77 11.53
N PHE A 72 2.82 4.43 11.53
CA PHE A 72 2.85 3.61 10.32
C PHE A 72 1.71 3.99 9.35
N ILE A 73 0.47 4.03 9.84
CA ILE A 73 -0.71 4.42 9.04
C ILE A 73 -0.50 5.80 8.43
N LYS A 74 -0.07 6.79 9.22
CA LYS A 74 0.16 8.16 8.75
C LYS A 74 1.18 8.20 7.61
N ALA A 75 2.23 7.38 7.68
CA ALA A 75 3.26 7.30 6.66
C ALA A 75 2.77 6.65 5.37
N VAL A 76 1.85 5.68 5.45
CA VAL A 76 1.45 4.85 4.29
C VAL A 76 0.07 5.15 3.72
N GLN A 77 -0.76 5.94 4.39
CA GLN A 77 -2.16 6.20 4.01
C GLN A 77 -2.35 6.69 2.56
N GLY A 78 -1.34 7.39 2.01
CA GLY A 78 -1.37 7.87 0.62
C GLY A 78 -1.40 6.75 -0.42
N TYR A 79 -0.91 5.55 -0.07
CA TYR A 79 -0.87 4.39 -0.96
C TYR A 79 -2.12 3.51 -0.87
N LEU A 80 -2.93 3.64 0.18
CA LEU A 80 -4.03 2.71 0.47
C LEU A 80 -5.26 2.91 -0.43
N ASN A 81 -5.40 4.10 -1.04
CA ASN A 81 -6.56 4.45 -1.87
C ASN A 81 -6.27 4.35 -3.38
N GLY A 82 -5.15 3.74 -3.77
CA GLY A 82 -4.77 3.55 -5.18
C GLY A 82 -5.44 2.35 -5.83
N SER A 83 -5.34 2.23 -7.15
CA SER A 83 -5.82 1.07 -7.92
C SER A 83 -5.00 -0.21 -7.70
N ASN A 84 -3.83 -0.09 -7.06
CA ASN A 84 -2.97 -1.20 -6.66
C ASN A 84 -2.47 -0.93 -5.22
N PRO A 85 -3.32 -1.09 -4.19
CA PRO A 85 -2.94 -0.79 -2.80
C PRO A 85 -1.97 -1.85 -2.24
N PRO A 86 -1.10 -1.48 -1.30
CA PRO A 86 -0.18 -2.43 -0.67
C PRO A 86 -0.89 -3.27 0.39
N ASN A 87 -0.39 -4.49 0.61
CA ASN A 87 -0.62 -5.19 1.86
C ASN A 87 0.17 -4.57 3.02
N LEU A 88 -0.38 -4.61 4.23
CA LEU A 88 0.23 -4.05 5.42
C LEU A 88 0.74 -5.15 6.35
N ILE A 89 1.99 -5.04 6.80
CA ILE A 89 2.68 -6.07 7.57
C ILE A 89 3.26 -5.48 8.85
N LEU A 90 3.09 -6.19 9.96
CA LEU A 90 3.92 -6.01 11.14
C LEU A 90 5.11 -6.97 11.08
N ASP A 91 6.32 -6.42 11.10
CA ASP A 91 7.57 -7.16 11.25
C ASP A 91 7.90 -7.25 12.75
N TRP A 92 7.83 -8.48 13.29
CA TRP A 92 7.97 -8.78 14.71
C TRP A 92 9.18 -9.69 14.95
N GLU A 93 10.29 -9.07 15.35
CA GLU A 93 11.55 -9.75 15.63
C GLU A 93 12.18 -9.21 16.93
N GLU A 94 13.24 -9.87 17.42
CA GLU A 94 13.92 -9.52 18.68
C GLU A 94 14.74 -8.23 18.60
N TYR A 95 15.48 -8.06 17.50
CA TYR A 95 16.48 -7.01 17.40
C TYR A 95 15.82 -5.63 17.45
N GLN A 96 16.29 -4.73 18.33
CA GLN A 96 15.74 -3.38 18.46
C GLN A 96 14.25 -3.28 18.82
N ASN A 97 13.64 -4.36 19.30
CA ASN A 97 12.25 -4.40 19.72
C ASN A 97 12.16 -4.54 21.25
N SER A 98 11.91 -3.44 21.97
CA SER A 98 11.80 -3.48 23.44
C SER A 98 10.55 -4.20 23.96
N ALA A 99 9.60 -4.54 23.08
CA ALA A 99 8.40 -5.29 23.42
C ALA A 99 8.51 -6.78 23.04
N TYR A 100 9.66 -7.24 22.54
CA TYR A 100 9.84 -8.65 22.20
C TYR A 100 9.42 -9.57 23.36
N GLN A 101 8.86 -10.75 23.05
CA GLN A 101 8.17 -11.65 23.97
C GLN A 101 6.76 -11.20 24.42
N ASN A 102 6.28 -10.02 24.01
CA ASN A 102 4.92 -9.55 24.28
C ASN A 102 4.03 -9.64 23.04
N GLY A 103 3.47 -10.82 22.75
CA GLY A 103 2.51 -10.98 21.64
C GLY A 103 1.24 -10.12 21.76
N GLY A 104 0.89 -9.65 22.96
CA GLY A 104 -0.21 -8.70 23.18
C GLY A 104 0.07 -7.32 22.59
N TRP A 105 1.34 -6.94 22.47
CA TRP A 105 1.76 -5.74 21.75
C TRP A 105 1.42 -5.85 20.26
N ALA A 106 1.79 -6.98 19.63
CA ALA A 106 1.49 -7.24 18.23
C ALA A 106 -0.03 -7.27 17.97
N GLU A 107 -0.80 -7.88 18.88
CA GLU A 107 -2.27 -7.83 18.83
C GLU A 107 -2.81 -6.40 18.85
N THR A 108 -2.30 -5.55 19.75
CA THR A 108 -2.73 -4.16 19.89
C THR A 108 -2.42 -3.35 18.62
N PHE A 109 -1.22 -3.52 18.07
CA PHE A 109 -0.81 -2.89 16.82
C PHE A 109 -1.74 -3.29 15.66
N LEU A 110 -1.96 -4.60 15.46
CA LEU A 110 -2.77 -5.12 14.35
C LEU A 110 -4.25 -4.76 14.48
N LYS A 111 -4.79 -4.73 15.70
CA LYS A 111 -6.15 -4.21 15.95
C LYS A 111 -6.25 -2.74 15.58
N ARG A 112 -5.31 -1.91 16.05
CA ARG A 112 -5.28 -0.48 15.72
C ARG A 112 -5.18 -0.24 14.22
N LEU A 113 -4.34 -1.01 13.53
CA LEU A 113 -4.21 -1.00 12.08
C LEU A 113 -5.55 -1.28 11.39
N LYS A 114 -6.21 -2.37 11.77
CA LYS A 114 -7.51 -2.78 11.23
C LYS A 114 -8.59 -1.74 11.50
N ASP A 115 -8.67 -1.23 12.72
CA ASP A 115 -9.69 -0.25 13.12
C ASP A 115 -9.57 1.07 12.33
N LYS A 116 -8.35 1.47 11.97
CA LYS A 116 -8.08 2.74 11.30
C LYS A 116 -8.11 2.66 9.78
N THR A 117 -7.80 1.50 9.21
CA THR A 117 -7.66 1.32 7.75
C THR A 117 -8.71 0.40 7.14
N GLY A 118 -9.38 -0.43 7.95
CA GLY A 118 -10.21 -1.53 7.47
C GLY A 118 -9.41 -2.74 6.96
N ILE A 119 -8.08 -2.66 6.93
CA ILE A 119 -7.18 -3.68 6.37
C ILE A 119 -6.70 -4.60 7.48
N GLN A 120 -6.86 -5.91 7.28
CA GLN A 120 -6.29 -6.90 8.18
C GLN A 120 -4.80 -7.07 7.86
N GLY A 121 -3.94 -6.61 8.77
CA GLY A 121 -2.49 -6.74 8.60
C GLY A 121 -1.99 -8.18 8.72
N GLY A 122 -0.86 -8.44 8.09
CA GLY A 122 -0.07 -9.66 8.26
C GLY A 122 0.97 -9.53 9.37
N ILE A 123 1.48 -10.67 9.82
CA ILE A 123 2.57 -10.77 10.79
C ILE A 123 3.75 -11.50 10.14
N TYR A 124 4.93 -10.91 10.29
CA TYR A 124 6.21 -11.51 9.90
C TYR A 124 7.02 -11.91 11.13
N GLY A 125 7.71 -13.04 11.03
CA GLY A 125 8.62 -13.54 12.04
C GLY A 125 9.01 -15.00 11.80
N ASN A 126 10.03 -15.46 12.51
CA ASN A 126 10.45 -16.86 12.53
C ASN A 126 9.55 -17.72 13.47
N SER A 127 9.90 -18.99 13.66
CA SER A 127 9.14 -19.89 14.54
C SER A 127 9.02 -19.41 15.98
N ASP A 128 10.09 -18.83 16.54
CA ASP A 128 10.14 -18.37 17.92
C ASP A 128 9.34 -17.07 18.08
N ASP A 129 9.42 -16.19 17.10
CA ASP A 129 8.64 -14.95 17.03
C ASP A 129 7.14 -15.24 16.98
N LEU A 130 6.73 -16.11 16.04
CA LEU A 130 5.33 -16.46 15.83
C LEU A 130 4.75 -17.29 16.99
N SER A 131 5.59 -17.99 17.75
CA SER A 131 5.17 -18.71 18.96
C SER A 131 4.64 -17.78 20.05
N GLN A 132 5.03 -16.51 20.05
CA GLN A 132 4.62 -15.51 21.05
C GLN A 132 3.20 -14.99 20.81
N MET A 133 2.65 -15.20 19.61
CA MET A 133 1.40 -14.59 19.19
C MET A 133 0.21 -15.06 20.04
N THR A 134 -0.69 -14.11 20.31
CA THR A 134 -1.95 -14.37 21.01
C THR A 134 -2.91 -15.13 20.09
N GLN A 135 -3.95 -15.73 20.67
CA GLN A 135 -4.97 -16.42 19.87
C GLN A 135 -5.67 -15.47 18.88
N TRP A 136 -5.88 -14.21 19.26
CA TRP A 136 -6.49 -13.24 18.35
C TRP A 136 -5.64 -13.03 17.09
N VAL A 137 -4.31 -12.90 17.24
CA VAL A 137 -3.41 -12.76 16.09
C VAL A 137 -3.43 -14.03 15.24
N VAL A 138 -3.39 -15.21 15.89
CA VAL A 138 -3.46 -16.51 15.20
C VAL A 138 -4.72 -16.65 14.34
N ASP A 139 -5.85 -16.14 14.82
CA ASP A 139 -7.14 -16.26 14.13
C ASP A 139 -7.36 -15.18 13.05
N ASN A 140 -6.63 -14.06 13.10
CA ASN A 140 -6.93 -12.88 12.28
C ASN A 140 -5.81 -12.46 11.32
N ALA A 141 -4.53 -12.64 11.68
CA ALA A 141 -3.42 -12.23 10.84
C ALA A 141 -3.05 -13.33 9.82
N TRP A 142 -2.73 -12.91 8.61
CA TRP A 142 -2.05 -13.77 7.65
C TRP A 142 -0.53 -13.78 7.94
N VAL A 143 0.16 -14.85 7.55
CA VAL A 143 1.52 -15.12 8.07
C VAL A 143 2.55 -15.07 6.97
N TRP A 144 3.59 -14.27 7.19
CA TRP A 144 4.82 -14.30 6.42
C TRP A 144 5.93 -14.91 7.29
N PHE A 145 6.23 -16.18 7.07
CA PHE A 145 7.14 -16.94 7.92
C PHE A 145 8.59 -16.74 7.49
N ALA A 146 9.52 -16.52 8.42
CA ALA A 146 10.96 -16.50 8.14
C ALA A 146 11.60 -17.86 8.49
N GLY A 147 12.30 -18.47 7.54
CA GLY A 147 13.06 -19.69 7.81
C GLY A 147 13.98 -20.08 6.68
N TYR A 148 15.26 -20.31 6.95
CA TYR A 148 16.28 -20.32 5.91
C TYR A 148 16.94 -21.69 5.73
N PRO A 149 16.43 -22.56 4.84
CA PRO A 149 17.02 -23.86 4.60
C PRO A 149 18.34 -23.72 3.84
N TYR A 150 19.23 -24.68 4.05
CA TYR A 150 20.44 -24.83 3.26
C TYR A 150 20.15 -25.55 1.94
N ALA A 151 20.89 -25.21 0.89
CA ALA A 151 20.85 -25.94 -0.37
C ALA A 151 21.28 -27.40 -0.15
N ALA A 152 20.60 -28.34 -0.83
CA ALA A 152 20.75 -29.77 -0.59
C ALA A 152 22.24 -30.21 -0.65
N GLY A 153 22.69 -30.87 0.43
CA GLY A 153 24.07 -31.35 0.53
C GLY A 153 25.12 -30.26 0.81
N THR A 154 24.71 -29.05 1.20
CA THR A 154 25.61 -27.93 1.47
C THR A 154 25.31 -27.27 2.82
N THR A 155 26.21 -26.39 3.26
CA THR A 155 25.99 -25.45 4.38
C THR A 155 25.71 -24.03 3.89
N SER A 156 25.43 -23.87 2.60
CA SER A 156 25.13 -22.57 1.99
C SER A 156 23.63 -22.39 1.93
N MET A 157 23.14 -21.23 2.36
CA MET A 157 21.72 -20.91 2.23
C MET A 157 21.35 -20.84 0.75
N ILE A 158 20.10 -21.16 0.43
CA ILE A 158 19.56 -21.02 -0.93
C ILE A 158 19.61 -19.54 -1.32
N GLN A 159 20.17 -19.21 -2.49
CA GLN A 159 20.33 -17.83 -2.96
C GLN A 159 19.52 -17.51 -4.22
N ASP A 160 18.91 -18.50 -4.87
CA ASP A 160 18.11 -18.35 -6.07
C ASP A 160 16.62 -18.66 -5.79
N TRP A 161 15.82 -18.90 -6.83
CA TRP A 161 14.40 -19.20 -6.68
C TRP A 161 14.11 -20.70 -6.53
N SER A 162 15.11 -21.55 -6.24
CA SER A 162 14.97 -23.00 -6.10
C SER A 162 14.65 -23.44 -4.67
N TYR A 163 13.65 -22.80 -4.05
CA TYR A 163 13.22 -23.17 -2.69
C TYR A 163 12.55 -24.57 -2.68
N PRO A 164 12.80 -25.40 -1.65
CA PRO A 164 12.19 -26.72 -1.49
C PRO A 164 10.74 -26.61 -0.99
N ASP A 165 10.09 -27.74 -0.74
CA ASP A 165 8.87 -27.75 0.06
C ASP A 165 9.14 -27.17 1.45
N PHE A 166 8.17 -26.44 2.01
CA PHE A 166 8.28 -25.76 3.30
C PHE A 166 8.63 -26.78 4.40
N PRO A 167 9.85 -26.72 4.99
CA PRO A 167 10.34 -27.77 5.88
C PRO A 167 10.05 -27.51 7.36
N TYR A 168 9.43 -26.36 7.69
CA TYR A 168 9.21 -25.92 9.07
C TYR A 168 7.78 -26.23 9.54
N SER A 169 7.58 -26.16 10.86
CA SER A 169 6.24 -26.16 11.43
C SER A 169 5.65 -24.75 11.37
N SER A 170 4.37 -24.65 10.99
CA SER A 170 3.60 -23.40 11.10
C SER A 170 3.27 -23.01 12.55
N GLY A 171 3.65 -23.84 13.53
CA GLY A 171 3.48 -23.57 14.96
C GLY A 171 2.01 -23.41 15.33
N LYS A 172 1.67 -22.29 15.99
CA LYS A 172 0.29 -21.96 16.39
C LYS A 172 -0.64 -21.71 15.20
N PHE A 173 -0.10 -21.35 14.04
CA PHE A 173 -0.88 -21.02 12.85
C PHE A 173 -1.22 -22.28 12.07
N LYS A 174 -2.47 -22.39 11.61
CA LYS A 174 -2.93 -23.53 10.81
C LYS A 174 -2.30 -23.59 9.42
N THR A 175 -2.00 -22.43 8.86
CA THR A 175 -1.36 -22.26 7.56
C THR A 175 -0.47 -21.03 7.60
N ILE A 176 0.54 -21.02 6.76
CA ILE A 176 1.27 -19.81 6.41
C ILE A 176 0.78 -19.26 5.07
N THR A 177 0.97 -17.97 4.84
CA THR A 177 0.57 -17.29 3.61
C THR A 177 1.76 -17.11 2.69
N GLY A 178 2.92 -16.79 3.25
CA GLY A 178 4.19 -16.81 2.54
C GLY A 178 5.36 -17.18 3.45
N TRP A 179 6.49 -17.37 2.81
CA TRP A 179 7.71 -17.86 3.42
C TRP A 179 8.91 -17.13 2.83
N GLN A 180 9.64 -16.38 3.67
CA GLN A 180 10.98 -15.90 3.37
C GLN A 180 11.97 -17.05 3.57
N PHE A 181 12.46 -17.60 2.47
CA PHE A 181 13.31 -18.79 2.45
C PHE A 181 14.80 -18.46 2.31
N SER A 182 15.14 -17.20 2.07
CA SER A 182 16.51 -16.73 1.94
C SER A 182 16.64 -15.30 2.43
N SER A 183 17.80 -14.97 2.99
CA SER A 183 18.26 -13.62 3.32
C SER A 183 19.58 -13.22 2.66
N GLN A 184 20.03 -13.97 1.64
CA GLN A 184 21.32 -13.75 0.97
C GLN A 184 21.24 -14.03 -0.53
N PRO A 185 21.80 -13.16 -1.37
CA PRO A 185 22.28 -11.81 -1.05
C PRO A 185 21.14 -10.81 -0.78
N LEU A 186 19.89 -11.27 -0.93
CA LEU A 186 18.67 -10.49 -0.80
C LEU A 186 17.60 -11.38 -0.17
N ASP A 187 16.70 -10.76 0.59
CA ASP A 187 15.58 -11.44 1.18
C ASP A 187 14.60 -11.90 0.10
N LYS A 188 14.37 -13.22 0.01
CA LYS A 188 13.50 -13.84 -0.99
C LYS A 188 12.40 -14.62 -0.33
N SER A 189 11.20 -14.36 -0.82
CA SER A 189 9.98 -14.97 -0.33
C SER A 189 9.19 -15.64 -1.45
N VAL A 190 8.51 -16.72 -1.11
CA VAL A 190 7.40 -17.26 -1.89
C VAL A 190 6.10 -17.00 -1.12
N PHE A 191 5.10 -16.44 -1.79
CA PHE A 191 3.74 -16.37 -1.26
C PHE A 191 2.88 -17.42 -1.95
N TYR A 192 2.20 -18.25 -1.16
CA TYR A 192 1.35 -19.34 -1.65
C TYR A 192 -0.02 -18.84 -2.11
N LEU A 193 -0.01 -17.73 -2.83
CA LEU A 193 -1.16 -17.03 -3.38
C LEU A 193 -0.87 -16.74 -4.86
N ASP A 194 -1.93 -16.56 -5.63
CA ASP A 194 -1.87 -15.85 -6.90
C ASP A 194 -2.08 -14.34 -6.67
N THR A 195 -2.01 -13.55 -7.74
CA THR A 195 -2.20 -12.08 -7.68
C THR A 195 -3.56 -11.69 -7.11
N GLU A 196 -4.61 -12.44 -7.41
CA GLU A 196 -5.95 -12.19 -6.88
C GLU A 196 -5.99 -12.43 -5.36
N GLY A 197 -5.46 -13.56 -4.90
CA GLY A 197 -5.32 -13.90 -3.49
C GLY A 197 -4.50 -12.86 -2.73
N TRP A 198 -3.38 -12.39 -3.31
CA TRP A 198 -2.59 -11.30 -2.72
C TRP A 198 -3.40 -10.02 -2.56
N THR A 199 -4.16 -9.65 -3.60
CA THR A 199 -4.97 -8.42 -3.62
C THR A 199 -6.04 -8.45 -2.53
N LYS A 200 -6.67 -9.62 -2.30
CA LYS A 200 -7.71 -9.80 -1.27
C LYS A 200 -7.23 -9.50 0.15
N LEU A 201 -5.95 -9.73 0.45
CA LEU A 201 -5.37 -9.42 1.76
C LEU A 201 -5.41 -7.92 2.10
N SER A 202 -5.36 -7.05 1.08
CA SER A 202 -5.36 -5.59 1.27
C SER A 202 -6.76 -5.04 1.57
N GLY A 203 -7.76 -5.92 1.69
CA GLY A 203 -9.14 -5.53 1.94
C GLY A 203 -9.89 -5.01 0.70
N SER A 204 -9.32 -5.14 -0.50
CA SER A 204 -9.99 -4.74 -1.76
C SER A 204 -11.35 -5.42 -1.95
N ASP A 205 -11.55 -6.62 -1.39
CA ASP A 205 -12.85 -7.31 -1.39
C ASP A 205 -13.81 -6.85 -0.29
N ASN A 206 -13.31 -6.33 0.85
CA ASN A 206 -14.17 -5.75 1.90
C ASN A 206 -14.73 -4.39 1.50
N ALA A 207 -14.09 -3.68 0.57
CA ALA A 207 -14.70 -2.58 -0.16
C ALA A 207 -15.85 -3.06 -1.07
N ASN A 208 -15.73 -4.26 -1.68
CA ASN A 208 -16.74 -4.84 -2.56
C ASN A 208 -17.90 -5.58 -1.83
N GLN A 209 -17.70 -6.10 -0.62
CA GLN A 209 -18.76 -6.78 0.15
C GLN A 209 -19.59 -5.80 1.01
N ASN A 210 -18.97 -4.75 1.57
CA ASN A 210 -19.72 -3.69 2.24
C ASN A 210 -20.53 -2.82 1.25
N ASN A 211 -20.22 -2.90 -0.05
CA ASN A 211 -20.99 -2.27 -1.13
C ASN A 211 -22.18 -3.10 -1.63
N LYS A 212 -22.36 -4.37 -1.22
CA LYS A 212 -23.55 -5.16 -1.62
C LYS A 212 -24.83 -4.78 -0.86
N ASN A 213 -24.72 -4.08 0.27
CA ASN A 213 -25.87 -3.63 1.07
C ASN A 213 -26.09 -2.10 1.02
N LYS A 214 -25.41 -1.38 0.13
CA LYS A 214 -25.70 0.01 -0.21
C LYS A 214 -25.73 0.15 -1.73
N THR A 215 -26.85 -0.26 -2.31
CA THR A 215 -27.22 0.10 -3.68
C THR A 215 -27.48 1.61 -3.75
N GLU A 216 -26.43 2.38 -3.99
CA GLU A 216 -26.50 3.52 -4.90
C GLU A 216 -25.24 3.49 -5.79
N ASP A 217 -25.52 3.42 -7.08
CA ASP A 217 -24.59 3.28 -8.20
C ASP A 217 -23.48 4.35 -8.13
N LYS A 218 -22.23 3.91 -7.94
CA LYS A 218 -21.04 4.75 -8.15
C LYS A 218 -20.08 3.99 -9.03
N GLY A 219 -20.23 4.18 -10.33
CA GLY A 219 -19.20 3.87 -11.31
C GLY A 219 -17.88 4.54 -10.92
N ASP A 220 -16.77 3.95 -11.38
CA ASP A 220 -15.41 4.45 -11.17
C ASP A 220 -15.36 5.98 -11.35
N ILE A 221 -15.13 6.69 -10.25
CA ILE A 221 -15.05 8.15 -10.25
C ILE A 221 -13.75 8.53 -10.98
N THR A 222 -13.87 8.72 -12.29
CA THR A 222 -12.78 9.23 -13.11
C THR A 222 -12.67 10.73 -12.87
N MET A 223 -11.51 11.19 -12.38
CA MET A 223 -11.24 12.62 -12.27
C MET A 223 -10.77 13.19 -13.61
N PHE A 224 -11.31 14.35 -13.98
CA PHE A 224 -10.99 15.08 -15.20
C PHE A 224 -10.45 16.46 -14.86
N LEU A 225 -9.46 16.90 -15.63
CA LEU A 225 -9.03 18.29 -15.65
C LEU A 225 -9.77 19.01 -16.79
N ILE A 226 -10.47 20.10 -16.49
CA ILE A 226 -11.24 20.85 -17.48
C ILE A 226 -10.57 22.21 -17.69
N ARG A 227 -10.25 22.51 -18.95
CA ARG A 227 -9.81 23.84 -19.38
C ARG A 227 -11.03 24.70 -19.70
N GLY A 228 -11.32 25.69 -18.87
CA GLY A 228 -12.45 26.60 -19.04
C GLY A 228 -12.16 27.76 -19.98
N LEU A 229 -13.01 27.95 -20.99
CA LEU A 229 -12.94 29.03 -21.96
C LEU A 229 -13.90 30.17 -21.62
N ASP A 230 -13.51 31.40 -21.98
CA ASP A 230 -14.42 32.55 -22.05
C ASP A 230 -15.27 32.53 -23.35
N ALA A 231 -16.22 33.46 -23.46
CA ALA A 231 -17.11 33.58 -24.62
C ALA A 231 -16.37 33.81 -25.96
N ASN A 232 -15.10 34.22 -25.92
CA ASN A 232 -14.24 34.43 -27.08
C ASN A 232 -13.30 33.25 -27.35
N ARG A 233 -13.54 32.08 -26.75
CA ARG A 233 -12.73 30.85 -26.85
C ARG A 233 -11.32 30.98 -26.27
N LYS A 234 -11.07 31.97 -25.42
CA LYS A 234 -9.76 32.11 -24.77
C LYS A 234 -9.73 31.32 -23.47
N PRO A 235 -8.67 30.51 -23.20
CA PRO A 235 -8.50 29.84 -21.92
C PRO A 235 -8.45 30.86 -20.80
N LYS A 236 -9.26 30.66 -19.76
CA LYS A 236 -9.37 31.59 -18.64
C LYS A 236 -9.01 30.94 -17.31
N HIS A 237 -9.60 29.78 -17.02
CA HIS A 237 -9.50 29.09 -15.72
C HIS A 237 -9.35 27.58 -15.92
N TRP A 238 -8.89 26.90 -14.88
CA TRP A 238 -8.77 25.43 -14.85
C TRP A 238 -9.64 24.88 -13.73
N PHE A 239 -10.31 23.76 -14.01
CA PHE A 239 -11.20 23.10 -13.05
C PHE A 239 -10.85 21.62 -12.94
N ILE A 240 -11.13 21.04 -11.78
CA ILE A 240 -11.10 19.60 -11.57
C ILE A 240 -12.52 19.11 -11.33
N SER A 241 -12.90 18.04 -12.01
CA SER A 241 -14.19 17.39 -11.85
C SER A 241 -14.02 15.90 -11.61
N ASN A 242 -14.97 15.33 -10.90
CA ASN A 242 -15.09 13.89 -10.68
C ASN A 242 -16.32 13.30 -11.42
N GLY A 243 -16.91 14.08 -12.35
CA GLY A 243 -18.15 13.75 -13.05
C GLY A 243 -19.43 14.12 -12.30
N LEU A 244 -19.37 14.46 -11.00
CA LEU A 244 -20.52 14.86 -10.19
C LEU A 244 -20.40 16.31 -9.68
N ASP A 245 -19.20 16.74 -9.35
CA ASP A 245 -18.88 18.07 -8.86
C ASP A 245 -17.74 18.69 -9.69
N VAL A 246 -17.61 20.01 -9.62
CA VAL A 246 -16.54 20.76 -10.27
C VAL A 246 -15.96 21.82 -9.33
N ASN A 247 -14.63 21.91 -9.26
CA ASN A 247 -13.91 22.84 -8.39
C ASN A 247 -12.83 23.60 -9.15
N HIS A 248 -12.58 24.86 -8.77
CA HIS A 248 -11.56 25.69 -9.40
C HIS A 248 -10.14 25.34 -8.92
N VAL A 249 -9.20 25.25 -9.86
CA VAL A 249 -7.78 25.01 -9.59
C VAL A 249 -7.09 26.36 -9.34
N ASN A 250 -7.02 26.74 -8.08
CA ASN A 250 -6.61 28.08 -7.65
C ASN A 250 -5.10 28.38 -7.76
N THR A 251 -4.24 27.40 -8.07
CA THR A 251 -2.78 27.61 -8.10
C THR A 251 -2.11 26.92 -9.27
N THR A 252 -1.07 27.55 -9.82
CA THR A 252 -0.21 26.98 -10.87
C THR A 252 0.54 25.73 -10.39
N ARG A 253 0.85 25.66 -9.09
CA ARG A 253 1.43 24.46 -8.46
C ARG A 253 0.48 23.27 -8.53
N MET A 254 -0.78 23.43 -8.12
CA MET A 254 -1.78 22.34 -8.22
C MET A 254 -2.06 21.95 -9.67
N LEU A 255 -2.12 22.94 -10.58
CA LEU A 255 -2.26 22.66 -12.00
C LEU A 255 -1.09 21.81 -12.55
N ALA A 256 0.15 22.11 -12.14
CA ALA A 256 1.32 21.34 -12.54
C ALA A 256 1.30 19.89 -12.00
N GLU A 257 0.73 19.67 -10.82
CA GLU A 257 0.53 18.33 -10.25
C GLU A 257 -0.48 17.51 -11.08
N TYR A 258 -1.59 18.12 -11.53
CA TYR A 258 -2.61 17.46 -12.36
C TYR A 258 -2.19 17.21 -13.81
N GLN A 259 -1.27 18.02 -14.34
CA GLN A 259 -0.74 17.92 -15.70
C GLN A 259 0.53 17.07 -15.79
N ASN A 260 0.85 16.31 -14.75
CA ASN A 260 2.04 15.45 -14.69
C ASN A 260 3.39 16.20 -14.89
N LYS A 261 3.47 17.48 -14.51
CA LYS A 261 4.73 18.26 -14.53
C LYS A 261 5.55 18.12 -13.25
N GLY A 262 5.03 17.38 -12.25
CA GLY A 262 5.68 17.07 -10.98
C GLY A 262 5.41 15.64 -10.48
N ALA A 263 5.03 14.72 -11.37
CA ALA A 263 4.88 13.27 -11.14
C ALA A 263 3.83 12.82 -10.08
N ARG A 264 2.61 13.38 -10.06
CA ARG A 264 1.58 12.95 -9.09
C ARG A 264 0.22 12.54 -9.68
N MET A 265 -0.26 13.17 -10.77
CA MET A 265 -1.48 12.72 -11.48
C MET A 265 -1.39 13.08 -12.99
N ASN A 266 -1.85 12.19 -13.86
CA ASN A 266 -1.96 12.43 -15.31
C ASN A 266 -3.44 12.39 -15.72
N LEU A 267 -4.19 13.42 -15.33
CA LEU A 267 -5.64 13.42 -15.52
C LEU A 267 -6.01 13.63 -16.99
N PRO A 268 -7.01 12.89 -17.52
CA PRO A 268 -7.59 13.20 -18.83
C PRO A 268 -8.09 14.64 -18.85
N THR A 269 -7.75 15.38 -19.92
CA THR A 269 -8.10 16.80 -20.05
C THR A 269 -9.25 17.01 -21.04
N SER A 270 -10.30 17.71 -20.61
CA SER A 270 -11.38 18.19 -21.46
C SER A 270 -11.32 19.72 -21.63
N THR A 271 -11.95 20.27 -22.68
CA THR A 271 -12.07 21.72 -22.91
C THR A 271 -13.53 22.07 -23.10
N MET A 272 -14.05 23.01 -22.31
CA MET A 272 -15.45 23.43 -22.34
C MET A 272 -15.56 24.94 -22.08
N TYR A 273 -16.64 25.58 -22.55
CA TYR A 273 -16.99 26.94 -22.14
C TYR A 273 -17.43 26.94 -20.68
N MET A 274 -17.12 28.01 -19.93
CA MET A 274 -17.55 28.09 -18.53
C MET A 274 -19.09 28.04 -18.38
N THR A 275 -19.84 28.51 -19.37
CA THR A 275 -21.31 28.37 -19.38
C THR A 275 -21.77 26.93 -19.48
N GLU A 276 -21.06 26.09 -20.24
CA GLU A 276 -21.38 24.65 -20.33
C GLU A 276 -21.12 23.96 -18.97
N ILE A 277 -20.03 24.33 -18.28
CA ILE A 277 -19.71 23.83 -16.94
C ILE A 277 -20.78 24.26 -15.92
N GLU A 278 -21.25 25.52 -15.96
CA GLU A 278 -22.32 26.01 -15.08
C GLU A 278 -23.64 25.25 -15.24
N ASP A 279 -23.95 24.84 -16.47
CA ASP A 279 -25.18 24.14 -16.81
C ASP A 279 -25.08 22.65 -16.48
N GLU A 280 -23.95 22.01 -16.82
CA GLU A 280 -23.70 20.58 -16.58
C GLU A 280 -23.64 20.26 -15.07
N PHE A 281 -22.98 21.09 -14.28
CA PHE A 281 -22.79 20.85 -12.85
C PHE A 281 -23.75 21.62 -11.95
N HIS A 282 -24.71 22.35 -12.53
CA HIS A 282 -25.66 23.20 -11.79
C HIS A 282 -24.98 24.17 -10.81
N VAL A 283 -23.91 24.82 -11.24
CA VAL A 283 -23.14 25.80 -10.45
C VAL A 283 -23.11 27.18 -11.10
N LYS A 284 -22.61 28.18 -10.38
CA LYS A 284 -22.21 29.49 -10.91
C LYS A 284 -20.70 29.68 -10.78
N ILE A 285 -20.08 30.24 -11.82
CA ILE A 285 -18.65 30.50 -11.90
C ILE A 285 -18.44 32.01 -12.02
N ASP A 286 -17.71 32.59 -11.06
CA ASP A 286 -17.28 33.98 -11.18
C ASP A 286 -16.22 34.09 -12.29
N ALA A 287 -16.54 34.80 -13.37
CA ALA A 287 -15.66 34.89 -14.54
C ALA A 287 -14.29 35.54 -14.25
N LYS A 288 -14.18 36.36 -13.20
CA LYS A 288 -12.92 37.02 -12.81
C LYS A 288 -12.07 36.10 -11.94
N THR A 289 -12.66 35.49 -10.92
CA THR A 289 -11.93 34.75 -9.89
C THR A 289 -11.90 33.25 -10.12
N GLY A 290 -12.79 32.72 -10.97
CA GLY A 290 -12.99 31.29 -11.20
C GLY A 290 -13.74 30.60 -10.05
N ALA A 291 -14.14 31.32 -9.00
CA ALA A 291 -14.82 30.73 -7.84
C ALA A 291 -16.13 30.05 -8.25
N VAL A 292 -16.32 28.82 -7.77
CA VAL A 292 -17.51 28.00 -8.04
C VAL A 292 -18.43 28.06 -6.83
N THR A 293 -19.69 28.43 -7.05
CA THR A 293 -20.74 28.43 -6.02
C THR A 293 -21.93 27.59 -6.48
N LYS A 294 -22.49 26.77 -5.58
CA LYS A 294 -23.69 25.99 -5.89
C LYS A 294 -24.88 26.93 -6.17
N LYS A 295 -25.66 26.61 -7.21
CA LYS A 295 -26.96 27.27 -7.45
C LYS A 295 -27.98 26.81 -6.42
#